data_AF-A0A653QVA5-F1
#
_entry.id   AF-A0A653QVA5-F1
#
_cell.length_a   1.000
_cell.length_b   1.000
_cell.length_c   1.000
_cell.angle_alpha   90.00
_cell.angle_beta   90.00
_cell.angle_gamma   90.00
#
_symmetry.space_group_name_H-M   'P 1'
#
loop_
_entity.id
_entity.type
_entity.pdbx_description
1 polymer ?
#
loop_
_entity_poly.entity_id
_entity_poly.type
_entity_poly.pdbx_seq_one_letter_code
_entity_poly.pdbx_strand_id
1 'polypeptide(L)'
;MNEQILSFLRTLVQSGASALAAKGLIDQQGETVLVAFVMWLIPTAWGLYVRRKAGLVASAAALPEVATIVTTPEIAAKVDDPSVTTR
;
A
#
# COMPACT_ATOMS: atom_id res chain seq x y z
N MET A 1 -2.38 8.60 6.94
CA MET A 1 -2.13 7.99 5.60
C MET A 1 -1.40 9.04 4.78
N ASN A 2 -0.20 8.74 4.27
CA ASN A 2 0.71 9.77 3.75
C ASN A 2 0.34 10.17 2.30
N GLU A 3 -0.17 11.39 2.10
CA GLU A 3 -0.62 11.95 0.81
C GLU A 3 0.45 11.81 -0.29
N GLN A 4 1.73 11.92 0.09
CA GLN A 4 2.88 11.76 -0.80
C GLN A 4 2.97 10.36 -1.42
N ILE A 5 2.65 9.31 -0.67
CA ILE A 5 2.72 7.92 -1.17
C ILE A 5 1.60 7.70 -2.18
N LEU A 6 0.41 8.23 -1.92
CA LEU A 6 -0.74 8.14 -2.84
C LEU A 6 -0.49 8.93 -4.12
N SER A 7 0.10 10.12 -4.00
CA SER A 7 0.55 10.95 -5.13
C SER A 7 1.56 10.17 -6.00
N PHE A 8 2.59 9.59 -5.38
CA PHE A 8 3.63 8.85 -6.09
C PHE A 8 3.09 7.62 -6.82
N LEU A 9 2.22 6.84 -6.16
CA LEU A 9 1.56 5.68 -6.77
C LEU A 9 0.74 6.10 -8.00
N ARG A 10 -0.08 7.15 -7.89
CA ARG A 10 -0.85 7.67 -9.02
C ARG A 10 0.04 8.07 -10.20
N THR A 11 1.17 8.74 -9.94
CA THR A 11 2.12 9.13 -10.99
C THR A 11 2.68 7.90 -11.71
N LEU A 12 3.09 6.86 -10.98
CA LEU A 12 3.61 5.62 -11.58
C LEU A 12 2.58 4.95 -12.50
N VAL A 13 1.29 4.95 -12.12
CA VAL A 13 0.21 4.42 -12.96
C VAL A 13 0.08 5.20 -14.26
N GLN A 14 -0.04 6.53 -14.14
CA GLN A 14 -0.26 7.39 -15.29
C GLN A 14 0.91 7.32 -16.27
N SER A 15 2.14 7.30 -15.75
CA SER A 15 3.35 7.14 -16.56
C SER A 15 3.43 5.76 -17.22
N GLY A 16 3.10 4.68 -16.49
CA GLY A 16 3.09 3.32 -17.04
C GLY A 16 2.06 3.12 -18.14
N ALA A 17 0.84 3.64 -17.95
CA ALA A 17 -0.20 3.62 -18.97
C ALA A 17 0.20 4.40 -20.23
N SER A 18 0.75 5.62 -20.06
CA SER A 18 1.23 6.45 -21.16
C SER A 18 2.39 5.81 -21.95
N ALA A 19 3.25 5.03 -21.28
CA ALA A 19 4.35 4.32 -21.93
C ALA A 19 3.86 3.12 -22.76
N LEU A 20 2.83 2.40 -22.28
CA LEU A 20 2.25 1.26 -22.98
C LEU A 20 1.40 1.69 -24.19
N ALA A 21 0.67 2.79 -24.04
CA ALA A 21 0.03 3.56 -25.11
C ALA A 21 1.01 3.91 -26.24
N ALA A 22 2.11 4.60 -25.89
CA ALA A 22 3.11 5.05 -26.84
C ALA A 22 3.81 3.91 -27.61
N LYS A 23 3.84 2.69 -27.06
CA LYS A 23 4.39 1.50 -27.73
C LYS A 23 3.41 0.82 -28.69
N GLY A 24 2.16 1.27 -28.80
CA GLY A 24 1.15 0.69 -29.70
C GLY A 24 0.68 -0.71 -29.29
N LEU A 25 0.94 -1.12 -28.04
CA LEU A 25 0.48 -2.40 -27.50
C LEU A 25 -1.01 -2.38 -27.15
N ILE A 26 -1.63 -1.20 -27.14
CA ILE A 26 -3.01 -0.99 -26.73
C ILE A 26 -3.63 0.14 -27.57
N ASP A 27 -4.89 -0.01 -27.98
CA ASP A 27 -5.67 1.07 -28.59
C ASP A 27 -6.26 2.00 -27.51
N GLN A 28 -6.91 3.11 -27.91
CA GLN A 28 -7.51 4.06 -26.95
C GLN A 28 -8.49 3.41 -25.96
N GLN A 29 -9.18 2.34 -26.41
CA GLN A 29 -10.13 1.62 -25.58
C GLN A 29 -9.40 0.80 -24.52
N GLY A 30 -8.32 0.12 -24.88
CA GLY A 30 -7.52 -0.63 -23.94
C GLY A 30 -6.62 0.22 -23.04
N GLU A 31 -6.21 1.44 -23.44
CA GLU A 31 -5.59 2.40 -22.52
C GLU A 31 -6.51 2.72 -21.34
N THR A 32 -7.78 3.00 -21.64
CA THR A 32 -8.80 3.30 -20.63
C THR A 32 -9.01 2.11 -19.69
N VAL A 33 -9.08 0.88 -20.24
CA VAL A 33 -9.21 -0.35 -19.46
C VAL A 33 -7.99 -0.60 -18.58
N LEU A 34 -6.78 -0.37 -19.10
CA LEU A 34 -5.55 -0.55 -18.33
C LEU A 34 -5.47 0.44 -17.18
N VAL A 35 -5.75 1.73 -17.43
CA VAL A 35 -5.78 2.74 -16.36
C VAL A 35 -6.80 2.37 -15.29
N ALA A 36 -8.02 1.99 -15.68
CA ALA A 36 -9.06 1.57 -14.74
C ALA A 36 -8.64 0.34 -13.92
N PHE A 37 -8.05 -0.66 -14.56
CA PHE A 37 -7.55 -1.86 -13.90
C PHE A 37 -6.45 -1.54 -12.91
N VAL A 38 -5.47 -0.72 -13.27
CA VAL A 38 -4.37 -0.35 -12.37
C VAL A 38 -4.86 0.52 -11.20
N MET A 39 -5.77 1.47 -11.47
CA MET A 39 -6.40 2.28 -10.44
C MET A 39 -7.24 1.47 -9.46
N TRP A 40 -7.79 0.32 -9.88
CA TRP A 40 -8.44 -0.65 -9.01
C TRP A 40 -7.44 -1.56 -8.28
N LEU A 41 -6.42 -2.06 -8.99
CA LEU A 41 -5.47 -3.06 -8.48
C LEU A 41 -4.61 -2.50 -7.35
N ILE A 42 -4.13 -1.26 -7.46
CA ILE A 42 -3.23 -0.67 -6.46
C ILE A 42 -3.87 -0.54 -5.07
N PRO A 43 -5.01 0.15 -4.88
CA PRO A 43 -5.64 0.23 -3.58
C PRO A 43 -6.06 -1.14 -3.06
N THR A 44 -6.43 -2.08 -3.95
CA THR A 44 -6.76 -3.47 -3.57
C THR A 44 -5.54 -4.21 -3.02
N ALA A 45 -4.42 -4.21 -3.75
CA ALA A 45 -3.16 -4.84 -3.34
C ALA A 45 -2.60 -4.19 -2.06
N TRP A 46 -2.68 -2.86 -1.95
CA TRP A 46 -2.30 -2.12 -0.76
C TRP A 46 -3.19 -2.49 0.44
N GLY A 47 -4.50 -2.54 0.27
CA GLY A 47 -5.44 -2.95 1.31
C GLY A 47 -5.15 -4.36 1.83
N LEU A 48 -4.82 -5.29 0.93
CA LEU A 48 -4.37 -6.64 1.31
C LEU A 48 -3.02 -6.61 2.04
N TYR A 49 -2.09 -5.75 1.64
CA TYR A 49 -0.79 -5.60 2.28
C TYR A 49 -0.90 -5.05 3.72
N VAL A 50 -1.63 -3.94 3.91
CA VAL A 50 -1.83 -3.31 5.23
C VAL A 50 -2.60 -4.22 6.19
N ARG A 51 -3.53 -5.04 5.68
CA ARG A 51 -4.28 -6.01 6.49
C ARG A 51 -3.47 -7.25 6.87
N ARG A 52 -2.20 -7.36 6.48
CA ARG A 52 -1.32 -8.41 7.01
C ARG A 52 -1.12 -8.21 8.51
N LYS A 53 -0.83 -9.30 9.23
CA LYS A 53 -0.70 -9.31 10.71
C LYS A 53 0.18 -8.17 11.25
N ALA A 54 1.33 -7.91 10.63
CA ALA A 54 2.22 -6.81 11.04
C ALA A 54 1.65 -5.41 10.75
N GLY A 55 0.95 -5.22 9.62
CA GLY A 55 0.32 -3.94 9.29
C GLY A 55 -0.86 -3.60 10.20
N LEU A 56 -1.58 -4.61 10.69
CA LEU A 56 -2.62 -4.42 11.72
C LEU A 56 -2.00 -3.98 13.06
N VAL A 57 -0.88 -4.59 13.46
CA VAL A 57 -0.15 -4.20 14.67
C VAL A 57 0.42 -2.79 14.55
N ALA A 58 1.03 -2.45 13.41
CA ALA A 58 1.51 -1.09 13.15
C ALA A 58 0.37 -0.05 13.16
N SER A 59 -0.81 -0.40 12.64
CA SER A 59 -1.97 0.48 12.66
C SER A 59 -2.51 0.71 14.08
N ALA A 60 -2.45 -0.32 14.93
CA ALA A 60 -2.80 -0.18 16.35
C ALA A 60 -1.76 0.64 17.12
N ALA A 61 -0.47 0.45 16.84
CA ALA A 61 0.63 1.19 17.48
C ALA A 61 0.57 2.70 17.17
N ALA A 62 0.07 3.07 15.99
CA ALA A 62 -0.11 4.46 15.58
C ALA A 62 -1.21 5.21 16.36
N LEU A 63 -2.01 4.54 17.19
CA LEU A 63 -3.04 5.17 18.00
C LEU A 63 -2.42 5.74 19.30
N PRO A 64 -2.64 7.02 19.63
CA PRO A 64 -2.01 7.65 20.80
C PRO A 64 -2.50 7.07 22.13
N GLU A 65 -3.68 6.46 22.17
CA GLU A 65 -4.21 5.75 23.35
C GLU A 65 -3.54 4.40 23.61
N VAL A 66 -2.77 3.84 22.67
CA VAL A 66 -2.17 2.51 22.83
C VAL A 66 -0.85 2.60 23.58
N ALA A 67 -0.87 2.16 24.84
CA ALA A 67 0.31 2.17 25.69
C ALA A 67 1.28 0.99 25.43
N THR A 68 0.75 -0.20 25.11
CA THR A 68 1.57 -1.40 24.91
C THR A 68 0.86 -2.42 24.03
N ILE A 69 1.60 -3.00 23.08
CA ILE A 69 1.18 -4.13 22.26
C ILE A 69 2.16 -5.28 22.47
N VAL A 70 1.67 -6.40 22.97
CA VAL A 70 2.47 -7.63 23.12
C VAL A 70 2.19 -8.55 21.93
N THR A 71 3.23 -8.92 21.18
CA THR A 71 3.12 -9.78 20.00
C THR A 71 4.29 -10.77 19.88
N THR A 72 4.31 -11.57 18.81
CA THR A 72 5.41 -12.52 18.57
C THR A 72 6.68 -11.79 18.16
N PRO A 73 7.89 -12.35 18.44
CA PRO A 73 9.17 -11.75 18.03
C PRO A 73 9.24 -11.43 16.54
N GLU A 74 8.66 -12.30 15.70
CA GLU A 74 8.64 -12.10 14.25
C GLU A 74 7.85 -10.85 13.83
N ILE A 75 6.76 -10.51 14.53
CA ILE A 75 5.95 -9.33 14.22
C ILE A 75 6.55 -8.08 14.88
N ALA A 76 7.03 -8.18 16.11
CA ALA A 76 7.70 -7.07 16.79
C ALA A 76 8.93 -6.58 15.99
N ALA A 77 9.72 -7.50 15.42
CA ALA A 77 10.86 -7.14 14.57
C ALA A 77 10.46 -6.45 13.23
N LYS A 78 9.19 -6.53 12.83
CA LYS A 78 8.66 -5.93 11.59
C LYS A 78 7.92 -4.62 11.82
N VAL A 79 7.69 -4.22 13.08
CA VAL A 79 6.96 -3.00 13.43
C VAL A 79 7.90 -2.11 14.25
N ASP A 80 8.38 -1.04 13.62
CA ASP A 80 9.29 -0.07 14.23
C ASP A 80 8.50 0.93 15.08
N ASP A 81 8.01 0.48 16.24
CA ASP A 81 7.26 1.31 17.19
C ASP A 81 7.60 0.91 18.64
N PRO A 82 7.94 1.87 19.53
CA PRO A 82 8.34 1.58 20.92
C PRO A 82 7.24 0.98 21.78
N SER A 83 5.95 1.13 21.41
CA SER A 83 4.83 0.51 22.11
C SER A 83 4.70 -0.99 21.83
N VAL A 84 5.38 -1.50 20.79
CA VAL A 84 5.31 -2.91 20.38
C VAL A 84 6.45 -3.70 21.01
N THR A 85 6.10 -4.70 21.81
CA THR A 85 7.03 -5.55 22.54
C THR A 85 6.74 -7.04 22.33
N THR A 86 7.71 -7.89 22.68
CA THR A 86 7.59 -9.34 22.62
C THR A 86 7.08 -9.90 23.93
N ARG A 87 6.30 -10.99 23.87
CA ARG A 87 5.99 -11.80 25.06
C ARG A 87 7.23 -12.54 25.57
#